data_AF-A0A7X6X8Y3-F1
#
_entry.id   AF-A0A7X6X8Y3-F1
#
_cell.length_a   1.000
_cell.length_b   1.000
_cell.length_c   1.000
_cell.angle_alpha   90.00
_cell.angle_beta   90.00
_cell.angle_gamma   90.00
#
_symmetry.space_group_name_H-M   'P 1'
#
loop_
_entity.id
_entity.type
_entity.pdbx_description
1 polymer ?
#
loop_
_entity_poly.entity_id
_entity_poly.type
_entity_poly.pdbx_seq_one_letter_code
_entity_poly.pdbx_strand_id
1 'polypeptide(L)'
;MGYTIDFGVNYASQYTRLRNVHRNQYRRFFGKLVYGGLGHNVFNPAGLGRAVIAVAFAGQVVDDLSTSATPIGAINSYGWLLANESVAGFIEQFGGWTGLLTGWHAGSLGETSFLLIIALGIILIIREVIDWRIPVFYLGTVFLCALVIGIAGGVGIYYPLYHVVTGGVAFAAVFMLTDPVTNPTHPYGRALFAVGAGIFTVLLRVNAAMPGGVVFAILFMNMLSPAITRILEGNQIKTLKKARITMAVFLVLAVALSWLSGANMEAQAISESPIEEISITEEGSEMVYELSSPGFMKATPNVYIIKIDTTTDTITDVTCTVYNDTPGYGDKATDEENISKYEGIVVTDITETDVDAVSGATLTSNSIKDAVEYAVAHYNEGGQ
;
A
#
# COMPACT_ATOMS: atom_id res chain seq x y z
N MET A 1 -20.68 -21.92 -53.65
CA MET A 1 -21.06 -21.87 -52.21
C MET A 1 -19.82 -22.23 -51.43
N GLY A 2 -19.07 -21.22 -50.98
CA GLY A 2 -17.80 -21.40 -50.27
C GLY A 2 -18.04 -21.67 -48.79
N TYR A 3 -17.23 -22.56 -48.23
CA TYR A 3 -17.09 -22.80 -46.80
C TYR A 3 -16.23 -21.67 -46.19
N THR A 4 -16.74 -21.00 -45.17
CA THR A 4 -15.94 -20.18 -44.25
C THR A 4 -16.17 -20.69 -42.83
N ILE A 5 -15.11 -21.23 -42.24
CA ILE A 5 -15.00 -21.61 -40.83
C ILE A 5 -14.60 -20.32 -40.10
N ASP A 6 -15.48 -19.83 -39.22
CA ASP A 6 -15.21 -18.63 -38.42
C ASP A 6 -14.62 -19.03 -37.07
N PHE A 7 -13.32 -18.81 -36.91
CA PHE A 7 -12.59 -18.95 -35.64
C PHE A 7 -12.74 -17.65 -34.85
N GLY A 8 -13.78 -17.56 -34.01
CA GLY A 8 -14.05 -16.40 -33.17
C GLY A 8 -14.24 -16.76 -31.70
N VAL A 9 -13.27 -17.43 -31.07
CA VAL A 9 -13.31 -17.67 -29.61
C VAL A 9 -12.49 -16.60 -28.91
N ASN A 10 -13.22 -15.69 -28.29
CA ASN A 10 -12.80 -14.57 -27.45
C ASN A 10 -11.74 -14.98 -26.40
N TYR A 11 -10.45 -14.75 -26.69
CA TYR A 11 -9.31 -15.20 -25.86
C TYR A 11 -9.21 -14.47 -24.50
N ALA A 12 -9.72 -13.25 -24.37
CA ALA A 12 -9.59 -12.45 -23.14
C ALA A 12 -10.41 -13.00 -21.95
N SER A 13 -11.58 -13.60 -22.22
CA SER A 13 -12.47 -14.16 -21.18
C SER A 13 -11.97 -15.49 -20.60
N GLN A 14 -11.25 -16.28 -21.40
CA GLN A 14 -10.70 -17.57 -20.97
C GLN A 14 -9.48 -17.42 -20.06
N TYR A 15 -8.63 -16.40 -20.29
CA TYR A 15 -7.45 -16.14 -19.47
C TYR A 15 -7.83 -15.75 -18.03
N THR A 16 -8.84 -14.90 -17.82
CA THR A 16 -9.29 -14.49 -16.48
C THR A 16 -9.95 -15.66 -15.72
N ARG A 17 -10.64 -16.57 -16.43
CA ARG A 17 -11.17 -17.81 -15.84
C ARG A 17 -10.07 -18.81 -15.50
N LEU A 18 -9.07 -19.00 -16.36
CA LEU A 18 -7.92 -19.88 -16.11
C LEU A 18 -7.05 -19.39 -14.95
N ARG A 19 -6.84 -18.07 -14.82
CA ARG A 19 -6.10 -17.45 -13.69
C ARG A 19 -6.78 -17.71 -12.35
N ASN A 20 -8.11 -17.59 -12.29
CA ASN A 20 -8.90 -17.87 -11.10
C ASN A 20 -9.01 -19.38 -10.78
N VAL A 21 -8.98 -20.24 -11.80
CA VAL A 21 -8.95 -21.70 -11.64
C VAL A 21 -7.56 -22.15 -11.15
N HIS A 22 -6.46 -21.64 -11.71
CA HIS A 22 -5.10 -21.93 -11.25
C HIS A 22 -4.84 -21.40 -9.82
N ARG A 23 -5.30 -20.19 -9.48
CA ARG A 23 -5.26 -19.64 -8.11
C ARG A 23 -5.95 -20.57 -7.10
N ASN A 24 -7.07 -21.16 -7.49
CA ASN A 24 -7.81 -22.10 -6.65
C ASN A 24 -7.25 -23.54 -6.65
N GLN A 25 -6.47 -23.91 -7.66
CA GLN A 25 -5.81 -25.21 -7.83
C GLN A 25 -4.51 -25.28 -7.01
N TYR A 26 -3.61 -24.30 -7.13
CA TYR A 26 -2.36 -24.26 -6.33
C TYR A 26 -2.63 -24.17 -4.83
N ARG A 27 -3.61 -23.35 -4.43
CA ARG A 27 -4.13 -23.27 -3.05
C ARG A 27 -4.62 -24.63 -2.53
N ARG A 28 -5.26 -25.42 -3.39
CA ARG A 28 -5.76 -26.76 -3.04
C ARG A 28 -4.65 -27.81 -3.04
N PHE A 29 -3.70 -27.75 -3.96
CA PHE A 29 -2.68 -28.78 -4.10
C PHE A 29 -1.62 -28.65 -2.99
N PHE A 30 -0.90 -27.52 -2.92
CA PHE A 30 0.19 -27.32 -1.96
C PHE A 30 -0.28 -26.98 -0.55
N GLY A 31 -1.39 -26.25 -0.43
CA GLY A 31 -1.92 -25.81 0.87
C GLY A 31 -2.89 -26.79 1.54
N LYS A 32 -3.46 -27.76 0.82
CA LYS A 32 -4.51 -28.67 1.35
C LYS A 32 -4.31 -30.16 1.03
N LEU A 33 -3.88 -30.54 -0.18
CA LEU A 33 -3.81 -31.95 -0.59
C LEU A 33 -2.48 -32.61 -0.22
N VAL A 34 -1.35 -31.88 -0.28
CA VAL A 34 -0.02 -32.42 0.12
C VAL A 34 0.03 -32.82 1.60
N TYR A 35 -0.80 -32.21 2.45
CA TYR A 35 -0.84 -32.48 3.89
C TYR A 35 -2.05 -33.31 4.35
N GLY A 36 -2.82 -33.91 3.44
CA GLY A 36 -3.84 -34.91 3.82
C GLY A 36 -5.28 -34.41 3.94
N GLY A 37 -5.65 -33.28 3.32
CA GLY A 37 -7.06 -32.86 3.18
C GLY A 37 -7.55 -31.82 4.21
N LEU A 38 -8.87 -31.70 4.36
CA LEU A 38 -9.49 -30.73 5.27
C LEU A 38 -9.10 -31.02 6.73
N GLY A 39 -8.35 -30.11 7.36
CA GLY A 39 -8.01 -30.15 8.80
C GLY A 39 -6.55 -30.38 9.15
N HIS A 40 -5.65 -30.58 8.19
CA HIS A 40 -4.21 -30.79 8.41
C HIS A 40 -3.33 -29.69 7.78
N ASN A 41 -3.88 -28.51 7.55
CA ASN A 41 -3.15 -27.43 6.89
C ASN A 41 -2.16 -26.80 7.88
N VAL A 42 -0.86 -26.85 7.57
CA VAL A 42 0.17 -26.15 8.35
C VAL A 42 0.06 -24.63 8.19
N PHE A 43 -0.42 -24.17 7.03
CA PHE A 43 -0.51 -22.76 6.66
C PHE A 43 -1.94 -22.39 6.28
N ASN A 44 -2.31 -21.12 6.47
CA ASN A 44 -3.56 -20.60 5.92
C ASN A 44 -3.50 -20.75 4.38
N PRO A 45 -4.39 -21.54 3.76
CA PRO A 45 -4.31 -21.84 2.33
C PRO A 45 -4.60 -20.61 1.47
N ALA A 46 -5.46 -19.69 1.91
CA ALA A 46 -5.71 -18.44 1.20
C ALA A 46 -4.50 -17.51 1.28
N GLY A 47 -3.88 -17.40 2.45
CA GLY A 47 -2.65 -16.64 2.65
C GLY A 47 -1.48 -17.18 1.83
N LEU A 48 -1.28 -18.50 1.85
CA LEU A 48 -0.22 -19.17 1.08
C LEU A 48 -0.39 -18.92 -0.42
N GLY A 49 -1.62 -19.02 -0.94
CA GLY A 49 -1.90 -18.71 -2.35
C GLY A 49 -1.57 -17.25 -2.71
N ARG A 50 -1.87 -16.29 -1.82
CA ARG A 50 -1.53 -14.87 -2.03
C ARG A 50 -0.01 -14.64 -1.97
N ALA A 51 0.70 -15.28 -1.03
CA ALA A 51 2.15 -15.17 -0.92
C ALA A 51 2.87 -15.77 -2.14
N VAL A 52 2.45 -16.96 -2.61
CA VAL A 52 3.01 -17.59 -3.82
C VAL A 52 2.81 -16.70 -5.03
N ILE A 53 1.63 -16.11 -5.21
CA ILE A 53 1.37 -15.19 -6.32
C ILE A 53 2.23 -13.93 -6.21
N ALA A 54 2.32 -13.34 -5.02
CA ALA A 54 3.13 -12.15 -4.79
C ALA A 54 4.63 -12.39 -5.09
N VAL A 55 5.16 -13.58 -4.78
CA VAL A 55 6.57 -13.92 -5.04
C VAL A 55 6.78 -14.36 -6.49
N ALA A 56 5.91 -15.20 -7.04
CA ALA A 56 6.09 -15.78 -8.39
C ALA A 56 5.76 -14.79 -9.52
N PHE A 57 4.91 -13.80 -9.25
CA PHE A 57 4.46 -12.81 -10.24
C PHE A 57 4.68 -11.38 -9.73
N ALA A 58 5.76 -11.16 -8.98
CA ALA A 58 6.07 -9.88 -8.33
C ALA A 58 5.99 -8.66 -9.29
N GLY A 59 6.29 -8.83 -10.58
CA GLY A 59 6.17 -7.78 -11.59
C GLY A 59 4.79 -7.61 -12.25
N GLN A 60 3.91 -8.63 -12.27
CA GLN A 60 2.62 -8.60 -12.99
C GLN A 60 1.39 -8.43 -12.09
N VAL A 61 1.51 -8.79 -10.80
CA VAL A 61 0.39 -8.68 -9.84
C VAL A 61 0.14 -7.24 -9.44
N VAL A 62 1.16 -6.40 -9.57
CA VAL A 62 1.04 -4.95 -9.35
C VAL A 62 0.21 -4.36 -10.51
N ASP A 63 0.44 -4.79 -11.76
CA ASP A 63 -0.12 -4.14 -12.97
C ASP A 63 -1.63 -4.38 -13.16
N ASP A 64 -2.12 -5.56 -12.76
CA ASP A 64 -3.46 -6.04 -13.18
C ASP A 64 -4.48 -6.06 -12.01
N LEU A 65 -4.11 -5.58 -10.80
CA LEU A 65 -4.99 -5.61 -9.62
C LEU A 65 -5.15 -4.26 -8.91
N SER A 66 -4.31 -3.27 -9.19
CA SER A 66 -4.48 -1.89 -8.70
C SER A 66 -4.28 -0.89 -9.83
N THR A 67 -5.39 -0.36 -10.35
CA THR A 67 -5.36 0.76 -11.31
C THR A 67 -5.04 2.10 -10.66
N SER A 68 -4.62 2.13 -9.37
CA SER A 68 -4.30 3.34 -8.62
C SER A 68 -3.50 3.04 -7.34
N ALA A 69 -2.77 4.05 -6.85
CA ALA A 69 -1.93 3.98 -5.66
C ALA A 69 -2.74 3.61 -4.41
N THR A 70 -2.42 2.49 -3.77
CA THR A 70 -3.06 2.13 -2.49
C THR A 70 -2.51 3.03 -1.37
N PRO A 71 -3.31 3.40 -0.36
CA PRO A 71 -2.84 4.25 0.73
C PRO A 71 -1.56 3.70 1.41
N ILE A 72 -1.50 2.38 1.60
CA ILE A 72 -0.35 1.72 2.23
C ILE A 72 0.89 1.67 1.31
N GLY A 73 0.70 1.67 -0.01
CA GLY A 73 1.79 1.82 -0.96
C GLY A 73 2.29 3.25 -1.02
N ALA A 74 1.38 4.23 -0.94
CA ALA A 74 1.74 5.64 -0.93
C ALA A 74 2.54 6.01 0.33
N ILE A 75 2.14 5.57 1.52
CA ILE A 75 2.93 5.90 2.74
C ILE A 75 4.33 5.28 2.71
N ASN A 76 4.51 4.17 1.97
CA ASN A 76 5.81 3.53 1.80
C ASN A 76 6.76 4.40 0.97
N SER A 77 6.26 5.06 -0.09
CA SER A 77 7.09 5.97 -0.89
C SER A 77 7.55 7.21 -0.09
N TYR A 78 6.85 7.55 0.98
CA TYR A 78 7.24 8.57 1.98
C TYR A 78 8.08 8.02 3.15
N GLY A 79 8.69 6.84 3.01
CA GLY A 79 9.53 6.27 4.06
C GLY A 79 8.77 5.83 5.32
N TRP A 80 7.47 5.54 5.22
CA TRP A 80 6.60 5.08 6.30
C TRP A 80 6.38 6.05 7.46
N LEU A 81 6.82 7.30 7.39
CA LEU A 81 6.61 8.28 8.46
C LEU A 81 6.40 9.68 7.86
N LEU A 82 5.20 10.24 8.05
CA LEU A 82 4.87 11.60 7.60
C LEU A 82 4.93 12.59 8.76
N ALA A 83 5.42 13.79 8.49
CA ALA A 83 5.29 14.93 9.39
C ALA A 83 3.81 15.27 9.63
N ASN A 84 3.46 15.67 10.86
CA ASN A 84 2.06 15.88 11.27
C ASN A 84 1.29 16.86 10.38
N GLU A 85 1.96 17.88 9.86
CA GLU A 85 1.39 18.92 8.98
C GLU A 85 0.92 18.31 7.64
N SER A 86 1.66 17.33 7.15
CA SER A 86 1.44 16.67 5.86
C SER A 86 0.40 15.55 5.91
N VAL A 87 0.06 15.06 7.12
CA VAL A 87 -0.88 13.94 7.29
C VAL A 87 -2.28 14.30 6.82
N ALA A 88 -2.73 15.54 7.01
CA ALA A 88 -4.08 15.96 6.62
C ALA A 88 -4.25 15.91 5.09
N GLY A 89 -3.37 16.61 4.35
CA GLY A 89 -3.38 16.60 2.89
C GLY A 89 -3.16 15.20 2.30
N PHE A 90 -2.30 14.39 2.92
CA PHE A 90 -2.12 12.99 2.51
C PHE A 90 -3.41 12.16 2.59
N ILE A 91 -4.14 12.28 3.70
CA ILE A 91 -5.35 11.50 3.94
C ILE A 91 -6.49 12.01 3.05
N GLU A 92 -6.55 13.30 2.75
CA GLU A 92 -7.52 13.90 1.83
C GLU A 92 -7.43 13.34 0.41
N GLN A 93 -6.22 13.03 -0.08
CA GLN A 93 -6.01 12.36 -1.38
C GLN A 93 -6.76 11.01 -1.50
N PHE A 94 -7.12 10.39 -0.37
CA PHE A 94 -7.86 9.12 -0.32
C PHE A 94 -9.31 9.29 0.14
N GLY A 95 -9.90 10.48 -0.02
CA GLY A 95 -11.26 10.78 0.42
C GLY A 95 -11.38 11.07 1.91
N GLY A 96 -10.27 11.45 2.56
CA GLY A 96 -10.22 11.74 3.98
C GLY A 96 -10.38 10.48 4.84
N TRP A 97 -10.54 10.69 6.15
CA TRP A 97 -10.88 9.60 7.08
C TRP A 97 -12.17 8.87 6.71
N THR A 98 -13.13 9.58 6.12
CA THR A 98 -14.39 8.97 5.68
C THR A 98 -14.17 8.00 4.53
N GLY A 99 -13.39 8.38 3.52
CA GLY A 99 -12.98 7.53 2.40
C GLY A 99 -12.21 6.29 2.87
N LEU A 100 -11.25 6.47 3.78
CA LEU A 100 -10.49 5.36 4.38
C LEU A 100 -11.37 4.38 5.18
N LEU A 101 -12.37 4.87 5.93
CA LEU A 101 -13.24 4.02 6.74
C LEU A 101 -14.29 3.25 5.91
N THR A 102 -14.82 3.91 4.88
CA THR A 102 -15.86 3.36 4.00
C THR A 102 -15.26 2.52 2.85
N GLY A 103 -13.99 2.74 2.52
CA GLY A 103 -13.25 2.01 1.51
C GLY A 103 -13.39 2.57 0.10
N TRP A 104 -13.80 3.83 -0.05
CA TRP A 104 -13.85 4.55 -1.33
C TRP A 104 -12.45 5.05 -1.75
N HIS A 105 -11.49 4.13 -1.79
CA HIS A 105 -10.12 4.38 -2.24
C HIS A 105 -9.56 3.14 -2.94
N ALA A 106 -8.42 3.31 -3.61
CA ALA A 106 -7.71 2.22 -4.27
C ALA A 106 -7.26 1.12 -3.28
N GLY A 107 -7.47 -0.15 -3.63
CA GLY A 107 -7.03 -1.28 -2.81
C GLY A 107 -7.49 -2.63 -3.33
N SER A 108 -7.06 -3.70 -2.64
CA SER A 108 -7.46 -5.06 -2.98
C SER A 108 -8.95 -5.28 -2.64
N LEU A 109 -9.66 -5.97 -3.53
CA LEU A 109 -11.09 -6.29 -3.34
C LEU A 109 -11.35 -6.94 -1.97
N GLY A 110 -12.19 -6.29 -1.17
CA GLY A 110 -12.62 -6.76 0.15
C GLY A 110 -11.73 -6.32 1.32
N GLU A 111 -10.59 -5.64 1.08
CA GLU A 111 -9.71 -5.11 2.12
C GLU A 111 -9.96 -3.63 2.44
N THR A 112 -10.63 -2.89 1.54
CA THR A 112 -10.78 -1.43 1.62
C THR A 112 -11.82 -0.98 2.65
N SER A 113 -12.96 -1.67 2.76
CA SER A 113 -14.07 -1.23 3.62
C SER A 113 -13.89 -1.63 5.09
N PHE A 114 -13.12 -0.85 5.86
CA PHE A 114 -12.86 -1.10 7.28
C PHE A 114 -14.14 -1.29 8.11
N LEU A 115 -15.14 -0.42 7.95
CA LEU A 115 -16.38 -0.48 8.74
C LEU A 115 -17.16 -1.79 8.50
N LEU A 116 -17.25 -2.22 7.23
CA LEU A 116 -17.94 -3.46 6.87
C LEU A 116 -17.20 -4.69 7.41
N ILE A 117 -15.87 -4.68 7.35
CA ILE A 117 -15.04 -5.78 7.88
C ILE A 117 -15.24 -5.92 9.39
N ILE A 118 -15.22 -4.81 10.13
CA ILE A 118 -15.42 -4.84 11.58
C ILE A 118 -16.86 -5.26 11.92
N ALA A 119 -17.87 -4.75 11.21
CA ALA A 119 -19.26 -5.15 11.40
C ALA A 119 -19.45 -6.67 11.16
N LEU A 120 -18.88 -7.21 10.08
CA LEU A 120 -18.88 -8.64 9.79
C LEU A 120 -18.10 -9.42 10.85
N GLY A 121 -16.96 -8.90 11.33
CA GLY A 121 -16.19 -9.50 12.40
C GLY A 121 -16.98 -9.62 13.70
N ILE A 122 -17.71 -8.58 14.08
CA ILE A 122 -18.61 -8.60 15.25
C ILE A 122 -19.71 -9.64 15.07
N ILE A 123 -20.34 -9.71 13.88
CA ILE A 123 -21.37 -10.72 13.58
C ILE A 123 -20.80 -12.14 13.70
N LEU A 124 -19.58 -12.38 13.21
CA LEU A 124 -18.92 -13.69 13.28
C LEU A 124 -18.50 -14.06 14.72
N ILE A 125 -18.14 -13.08 15.54
CA ILE A 125 -17.87 -13.27 16.98
C ILE A 125 -19.17 -13.64 17.71
N ILE A 126 -20.27 -12.92 17.46
CA ILE A 126 -21.57 -13.19 18.08
C ILE A 126 -22.09 -14.57 17.69
N ARG A 127 -21.84 -15.00 16.44
CA ARG A 127 -22.20 -16.34 15.96
C ARG A 127 -21.23 -17.45 16.40
N GLU A 128 -20.23 -17.12 17.23
CA GLU A 128 -19.22 -18.06 17.73
C GLU A 128 -18.47 -18.82 16.61
N VAL A 129 -18.37 -18.21 15.42
CA VAL A 129 -17.62 -18.79 14.29
C VAL A 129 -16.13 -18.52 14.47
N ILE A 130 -15.78 -17.37 15.03
CA ILE A 130 -14.40 -16.94 15.26
C ILE A 130 -14.18 -16.56 16.74
N ASP A 131 -12.97 -16.79 17.24
CA ASP A 131 -12.58 -16.39 18.60
C ASP A 131 -12.23 -14.90 18.62
N TRP A 132 -12.94 -14.12 19.42
CA TRP A 132 -12.74 -12.67 19.57
C TRP A 132 -11.32 -12.29 20.00
N ARG A 133 -10.61 -13.20 20.69
CA ARG A 133 -9.25 -12.94 21.15
C ARG A 133 -8.33 -12.65 19.97
N ILE A 134 -8.47 -13.38 18.87
CA ILE A 134 -7.56 -13.27 17.74
C ILE A 134 -7.62 -11.87 17.09
N PRO A 135 -8.79 -11.37 16.65
CA PRO A 135 -8.87 -10.03 16.07
C PRO A 135 -8.46 -8.92 17.05
N VAL A 136 -8.90 -9.00 18.32
CA VAL A 136 -8.65 -7.95 19.32
C VAL A 136 -7.17 -7.87 19.68
N PHE A 137 -6.51 -8.99 19.98
CA PHE A 137 -5.08 -8.98 20.31
C PHE A 137 -4.22 -8.60 19.10
N TYR A 138 -4.61 -9.02 17.89
CA TYR A 138 -3.86 -8.67 16.67
C TYR A 138 -3.95 -7.17 16.36
N LEU A 139 -5.17 -6.61 16.28
CA LEU A 139 -5.37 -5.18 16.03
C LEU A 139 -4.80 -4.31 17.14
N GLY A 140 -4.96 -4.72 18.40
CA GLY A 140 -4.38 -4.02 19.55
C GLY A 140 -2.85 -4.02 19.51
N THR A 141 -2.22 -5.11 19.06
CA THR A 141 -0.76 -5.16 18.94
C THR A 141 -0.26 -4.30 17.79
N VAL A 142 -0.93 -4.31 16.62
CA VAL A 142 -0.58 -3.42 15.50
C VAL A 142 -0.72 -1.95 15.91
N PHE A 143 -1.82 -1.60 16.59
CA PHE A 143 -2.03 -0.25 17.12
C PHE A 143 -0.92 0.15 18.11
N LEU A 144 -0.58 -0.73 19.06
CA LEU A 144 0.46 -0.45 20.06
C LEU A 144 1.84 -0.28 19.42
N CYS A 145 2.24 -1.19 18.53
CA CYS A 145 3.52 -1.10 17.83
C CYS A 145 3.62 0.16 16.97
N ALA A 146 2.57 0.47 16.20
CA ALA A 146 2.53 1.69 15.41
C ALA A 146 2.52 2.95 16.30
N LEU A 147 1.84 2.94 17.45
CA LEU A 147 1.84 4.06 18.38
C LEU A 147 3.25 4.34 18.91
N VAL A 148 3.99 3.29 19.25
CA VAL A 148 5.39 3.41 19.72
C VAL A 148 6.30 3.98 18.63
N ILE A 149 6.14 3.52 17.38
CA ILE A 149 6.88 4.06 16.22
C ILE A 149 6.55 5.54 16.01
N GLY A 150 5.25 5.89 16.04
CA GLY A 150 4.79 7.28 15.89
C GLY A 150 5.37 8.19 16.96
N ILE A 151 5.32 7.80 18.23
CA ILE A 151 5.89 8.58 19.34
C ILE A 151 7.41 8.74 19.18
N ALA A 152 8.13 7.67 18.81
CA ALA A 152 9.57 7.72 18.63
C ALA A 152 9.98 8.61 17.43
N GLY A 153 9.18 8.62 16.37
CA GLY A 153 9.39 9.45 15.18
C GLY A 153 8.71 10.83 15.22
N GLY A 154 8.16 11.26 16.36
CA GLY A 154 7.54 12.58 16.52
C GLY A 154 6.16 12.77 15.87
N VAL A 155 5.50 11.67 15.45
CA VAL A 155 4.19 11.67 14.80
C VAL A 155 3.08 11.32 15.81
N GLY A 156 1.97 12.04 15.75
CA GLY A 156 0.84 11.89 16.68
C GLY A 156 0.01 10.61 16.47
N ILE A 157 -1.16 10.58 17.12
CA ILE A 157 -2.09 9.42 17.15
C ILE A 157 -2.62 9.01 15.77
N TYR A 158 -2.48 9.86 14.75
CA TYR A 158 -2.90 9.56 13.39
C TYR A 158 -2.15 8.36 12.79
N TYR A 159 -0.87 8.20 13.15
CA TYR A 159 -0.02 7.14 12.63
C TYR A 159 -0.55 5.72 12.96
N PRO A 160 -0.80 5.35 14.22
CA PRO A 160 -1.36 4.04 14.53
C PRO A 160 -2.78 3.83 13.98
N LEU A 161 -3.61 4.88 13.91
CA LEU A 161 -4.94 4.78 13.32
C LEU A 161 -4.86 4.45 11.82
N TYR A 162 -3.95 5.12 11.12
CA TYR A 162 -3.71 4.88 9.70
C TYR A 162 -3.32 3.42 9.43
N HIS A 163 -2.38 2.86 10.20
CA HIS A 163 -1.94 1.48 10.04
C HIS A 163 -3.03 0.43 10.29
N VAL A 164 -3.97 0.71 11.20
CA VAL A 164 -5.08 -0.19 11.54
C VAL A 164 -6.20 -0.12 10.51
N VAL A 165 -6.54 1.08 10.05
CA VAL A 165 -7.62 1.30 9.07
C VAL A 165 -7.21 0.83 7.67
N THR A 166 -5.91 0.90 7.34
CA THR A 166 -5.40 0.63 5.99
C THR A 166 -4.62 -0.69 5.85
N GLY A 167 -4.37 -1.08 4.60
CA GLY A 167 -3.42 -2.14 4.24
C GLY A 167 -3.84 -3.57 4.61
N GLY A 168 -5.14 -3.82 4.75
CA GLY A 168 -5.68 -5.18 4.93
C GLY A 168 -5.48 -5.78 6.32
N VAL A 169 -5.07 -5.00 7.34
CA VAL A 169 -4.92 -5.50 8.73
C VAL A 169 -6.27 -5.98 9.26
N ALA A 170 -7.32 -5.17 9.13
CA ALA A 170 -8.66 -5.54 9.61
C ALA A 170 -9.18 -6.81 8.89
N PHE A 171 -8.97 -6.89 7.57
CA PHE A 171 -9.35 -8.07 6.80
C PHE A 171 -8.61 -9.32 7.27
N ALA A 172 -7.30 -9.21 7.47
CA ALA A 172 -6.48 -10.29 8.00
C ALA A 172 -6.93 -10.72 9.40
N ALA A 173 -7.24 -9.76 10.28
CA ALA A 173 -7.68 -10.00 11.64
C ALA A 173 -8.94 -10.86 11.69
N VAL A 174 -9.93 -10.56 10.83
CA VAL A 174 -11.26 -11.18 10.87
C VAL A 174 -11.33 -12.45 10.02
N PHE A 175 -10.71 -12.48 8.84
CA PHE A 175 -10.93 -13.53 7.83
C PHE A 175 -9.73 -14.45 7.59
N MET A 176 -8.52 -14.09 8.03
CA MET A 176 -7.31 -14.91 7.80
C MET A 176 -6.72 -15.51 9.07
N LEU A 177 -6.51 -14.71 10.12
CA LEU A 177 -5.93 -15.20 11.37
C LEU A 177 -6.87 -16.15 12.15
N THR A 178 -8.17 -16.06 11.89
CA THR A 178 -9.23 -16.80 12.60
C THR A 178 -9.47 -18.21 12.05
N ASP A 179 -8.69 -18.65 11.05
CA ASP A 179 -8.79 -20.01 10.50
C ASP A 179 -8.51 -21.07 11.59
N PRO A 180 -9.51 -21.90 11.98
CA PRO A 180 -9.42 -22.77 13.15
C PRO A 180 -8.39 -23.90 13.00
N VAL A 181 -7.94 -24.19 11.78
CA VAL A 181 -6.97 -25.26 11.51
C VAL A 181 -5.53 -24.83 11.78
N THR A 182 -5.25 -23.53 11.68
CA THR A 182 -3.88 -23.00 11.63
C THR A 182 -3.48 -22.20 12.87
N ASN A 183 -4.44 -21.90 13.76
CA ASN A 183 -4.21 -21.22 15.02
C ASN A 183 -4.15 -22.20 16.21
N PRO A 184 -3.53 -21.81 17.36
CA PRO A 184 -3.42 -22.68 18.52
C PRO A 184 -4.78 -23.06 19.11
N THR A 185 -4.86 -24.25 19.70
CA THR A 185 -6.09 -24.76 20.33
C THR A 185 -6.41 -24.07 21.66
N HIS A 186 -5.39 -23.67 22.42
CA HIS A 186 -5.56 -23.05 23.74
C HIS A 186 -5.93 -21.55 23.63
N PRO A 187 -6.90 -21.02 24.40
CA PRO A 187 -7.31 -19.62 24.31
C PRO A 187 -6.20 -18.57 24.55
N TYR A 188 -5.25 -18.83 25.45
CA TYR A 188 -4.05 -17.98 25.60
C TYR A 188 -3.02 -18.16 24.48
N GLY A 189 -2.96 -19.35 23.86
CA GLY A 189 -2.13 -19.58 22.69
C GLY A 189 -2.62 -18.77 21.49
N ARG A 190 -3.94 -18.66 21.32
CA ARG A 190 -4.57 -17.79 20.32
C ARG A 190 -4.19 -16.32 20.51
N ALA A 191 -4.21 -15.84 21.75
CA ALA A 191 -3.78 -14.47 22.06
C ALA A 191 -2.29 -14.26 21.75
N LEU A 192 -1.41 -15.17 22.19
CA LEU A 192 0.04 -15.08 21.91
C LEU A 192 0.33 -15.15 20.40
N PHE A 193 -0.37 -16.01 19.67
CA PHE A 193 -0.30 -16.12 18.22
C PHE A 193 -0.68 -14.79 17.53
N ALA A 194 -1.79 -14.18 17.97
CA ALA A 194 -2.25 -12.89 17.45
C ALA A 194 -1.29 -11.74 17.76
N VAL A 195 -0.72 -11.69 18.98
CA VAL A 195 0.32 -10.72 19.35
C VAL A 195 1.55 -10.89 18.46
N GLY A 196 2.06 -12.12 18.32
CA GLY A 196 3.20 -12.40 17.45
C GLY A 196 2.97 -11.97 16.01
N ALA A 197 1.79 -12.27 15.46
CA ALA A 197 1.43 -11.88 14.10
C ALA A 197 1.37 -10.36 13.93
N GLY A 198 0.88 -9.63 14.95
CA GLY A 198 0.82 -8.17 14.96
C GLY A 198 2.22 -7.55 14.93
N ILE A 199 3.14 -8.07 15.74
CA ILE A 199 4.55 -7.63 15.77
C ILE A 199 5.19 -7.82 14.39
N PHE A 200 5.11 -9.03 13.83
CA PHE A 200 5.68 -9.30 12.51
C PHE A 200 5.03 -8.47 11.41
N THR A 201 3.73 -8.17 11.51
CA THR A 201 3.04 -7.32 10.54
C THR A 201 3.66 -5.94 10.49
N VAL A 202 3.87 -5.30 11.64
CA VAL A 202 4.44 -3.94 11.69
C VAL A 202 5.91 -3.96 11.28
N LEU A 203 6.70 -4.94 11.72
CA LEU A 203 8.11 -5.06 11.34
C LEU A 203 8.28 -5.26 9.82
N LEU A 204 7.46 -6.10 9.20
CA LEU A 204 7.53 -6.33 7.75
C LEU A 204 7.03 -5.13 6.93
N ARG A 205 6.06 -4.39 7.47
CA ARG A 205 5.60 -3.15 6.84
C ARG A 205 6.69 -2.11 6.85
N VAL A 206 7.17 -1.76 8.03
CA VAL A 206 8.06 -0.61 8.23
C VAL A 206 9.51 -0.95 7.87
N ASN A 207 10.09 -2.01 8.46
CA ASN A 207 11.52 -2.30 8.28
C ASN A 207 11.84 -3.04 6.98
N ALA A 208 10.91 -3.85 6.45
CA ALA A 208 11.10 -4.54 5.18
C ALA A 208 10.45 -3.79 4.00
N ALA A 209 9.83 -2.63 4.24
CA ALA A 209 9.13 -1.83 3.24
C ALA A 209 8.14 -2.66 2.39
N MET A 210 7.43 -3.61 2.99
CA MET A 210 6.46 -4.46 2.30
C MET A 210 5.02 -4.10 2.71
N PRO A 211 4.26 -3.34 1.89
CA PRO A 211 2.87 -3.00 2.20
C PRO A 211 1.98 -4.25 2.41
N GLY A 212 2.31 -5.34 1.71
CA GLY A 212 1.68 -6.66 1.83
C GLY A 212 2.24 -7.58 2.93
N GLY A 213 3.08 -7.08 3.83
CA GLY A 213 3.76 -7.86 4.88
C GLY A 213 2.84 -8.65 5.82
N VAL A 214 1.55 -8.27 5.90
CA VAL A 214 0.51 -8.93 6.71
C VAL A 214 0.41 -10.44 6.42
N VAL A 215 0.41 -10.83 5.14
CA VAL A 215 0.24 -12.24 4.76
C VAL A 215 1.44 -13.08 5.19
N PHE A 216 2.64 -12.53 5.03
CA PHE A 216 3.88 -13.19 5.42
C PHE A 216 3.98 -13.33 6.94
N ALA A 217 3.54 -12.33 7.70
CA ALA A 217 3.45 -12.40 9.16
C ALA A 217 2.53 -13.53 9.63
N ILE A 218 1.36 -13.71 8.98
CA ILE A 218 0.43 -14.80 9.29
C ILE A 218 1.07 -16.16 9.01
N LEU A 219 1.69 -16.33 7.84
CA LEU A 219 2.31 -17.59 7.47
C LEU A 219 3.47 -17.95 8.41
N PHE A 220 4.26 -16.96 8.82
CA PHE A 220 5.32 -17.15 9.81
C PHE A 220 4.74 -17.62 11.15
N MET A 221 3.66 -16.99 11.63
CA MET A 221 3.03 -17.41 12.87
C MET A 221 2.32 -18.75 12.76
N ASN A 222 1.79 -19.12 11.58
CA ASN A 222 1.24 -20.45 11.35
C ASN A 222 2.30 -21.55 11.57
N MET A 223 3.56 -21.31 11.16
CA MET A 223 4.67 -22.23 11.45
C MET A 223 4.95 -22.39 12.95
N LEU A 224 4.76 -21.31 13.72
CA LEU A 224 4.98 -21.30 15.17
C LEU A 224 3.77 -21.81 15.96
N SER A 225 2.61 -21.99 15.33
CA SER A 225 1.38 -22.43 15.99
C SER A 225 1.51 -23.77 16.73
N PRO A 226 2.16 -24.83 16.18
CA PRO A 226 2.42 -26.06 16.91
C PRO A 226 3.37 -25.88 18.10
N ALA A 227 4.39 -25.02 17.96
CA ALA A 227 5.33 -24.72 19.04
C ALA A 227 4.65 -23.98 20.20
N ILE A 228 3.81 -22.99 19.88
CA ILE A 228 2.99 -22.26 20.86
C ILE A 228 2.06 -23.23 21.61
N THR A 229 1.42 -24.14 20.88
CA THR A 229 0.53 -25.15 21.47
C THR A 229 1.29 -26.03 22.45
N ARG A 230 2.45 -26.59 22.04
CA ARG A 230 3.28 -27.45 22.88
C ARG A 230 3.82 -26.76 24.14
N ILE A 231 4.17 -25.48 24.07
CA ILE A 231 4.63 -24.69 25.24
C ILE A 231 3.49 -24.51 26.26
N LEU A 232 2.25 -24.42 25.76
CA LEU A 232 1.05 -24.19 26.54
C LEU A 232 0.28 -25.47 26.88
N GLU A 233 0.79 -26.63 26.50
CA GLU A 233 0.29 -27.93 26.94
C GLU A 233 0.68 -28.22 28.40
N GLY A 234 -0.23 -28.80 29.18
CA GLY A 234 0.02 -29.26 30.54
C GLY A 234 -0.92 -28.67 31.60
N ASN A 235 -0.45 -28.65 32.85
CA ASN A 235 -1.28 -28.28 34.01
C ASN A 235 -1.73 -26.82 33.96
N GLN A 236 -3.05 -26.59 33.96
CA GLN A 236 -3.73 -25.30 33.70
C GLN A 236 -3.15 -24.12 34.51
N ILE A 237 -2.84 -24.31 35.79
CA ILE A 237 -2.30 -23.24 36.66
C ILE A 237 -0.88 -22.85 36.25
N LYS A 238 -0.02 -23.84 35.95
CA LYS A 238 1.36 -23.59 35.52
C LYS A 238 1.37 -22.98 34.11
N THR A 239 0.47 -23.42 33.24
CA THR A 239 0.28 -22.89 31.89
C THR A 239 -0.12 -21.41 31.91
N LEU A 240 -1.03 -21.01 32.81
CA LEU A 240 -1.45 -19.61 32.98
C LEU A 240 -0.28 -18.68 33.33
N LYS A 241 0.55 -19.08 34.31
CA LYS A 241 1.71 -18.28 34.71
C LYS A 241 2.73 -18.17 33.57
N LYS A 242 3.01 -19.27 32.87
CA LYS A 242 3.87 -19.28 31.69
C LYS A 242 3.34 -18.37 30.58
N ALA A 243 2.06 -18.50 30.23
CA ALA A 243 1.43 -17.70 29.19
C ALA A 243 1.50 -16.19 29.46
N ARG A 244 1.26 -15.76 30.72
CA ARG A 244 1.37 -14.36 31.11
C ARG A 244 2.79 -13.84 30.99
N ILE A 245 3.78 -14.62 31.44
CA ILE A 245 5.20 -14.24 31.32
C ILE A 245 5.60 -14.16 29.84
N THR A 246 5.24 -15.16 29.03
CA THR A 246 5.55 -15.16 27.60
C THR A 246 4.89 -13.99 26.88
N MET A 247 3.61 -13.69 27.14
CA MET A 247 2.95 -12.52 26.56
C MET A 247 3.61 -11.21 26.99
N ALA A 248 3.98 -11.07 28.27
CA ALA A 248 4.69 -9.88 28.75
C ALA A 248 6.03 -9.71 28.03
N VAL A 249 6.82 -10.78 27.89
CA VAL A 249 8.09 -10.75 27.16
C VAL A 249 7.89 -10.35 25.70
N PHE A 250 6.89 -10.94 25.01
CA PHE A 250 6.57 -10.57 23.63
C PHE A 250 6.14 -9.10 23.51
N LEU A 251 5.38 -8.58 24.47
CA LEU A 251 4.95 -7.18 24.46
C LEU A 251 6.11 -6.22 24.74
N VAL A 252 7.01 -6.56 25.66
CA VAL A 252 8.25 -5.77 25.88
C VAL A 252 9.12 -5.80 24.62
N LEU A 253 9.30 -6.96 23.99
CA LEU A 253 10.02 -7.08 22.72
C LEU A 253 9.35 -6.28 21.61
N ALA A 254 8.02 -6.31 21.52
CA ALA A 254 7.23 -5.53 20.57
C ALA A 254 7.53 -4.03 20.71
N VAL A 255 7.45 -3.52 21.94
CA VAL A 255 7.72 -2.11 22.25
C VAL A 255 9.17 -1.75 21.95
N ALA A 256 10.13 -2.57 22.37
CA ALA A 256 11.55 -2.31 22.15
C ALA A 256 11.92 -2.28 20.66
N LEU A 257 11.44 -3.24 19.87
CA LEU A 257 11.68 -3.29 18.42
C LEU A 257 10.96 -2.17 17.68
N SER A 258 9.75 -1.81 18.12
CA SER A 258 8.98 -0.69 17.54
C SER A 258 9.65 0.64 17.85
N TRP A 259 10.18 0.81 19.06
CA TRP A 259 10.94 2.00 19.44
C TRP A 259 12.21 2.13 18.62
N LEU A 260 12.97 1.03 18.47
CA LEU A 260 14.16 1.01 17.64
C LEU A 260 13.84 1.34 16.18
N SER A 261 12.75 0.83 15.64
CA SER A 261 12.30 1.15 14.29
C SER A 261 11.99 2.65 14.17
N GLY A 262 11.13 3.20 15.03
CA GLY A 262 10.77 4.62 14.97
C GLY A 262 11.91 5.59 15.24
N ALA A 263 12.87 5.23 16.11
CA ALA A 263 14.03 6.08 16.41
C ALA A 263 15.03 6.19 15.23
N ASN A 264 14.99 5.26 14.28
CA ASN A 264 15.80 5.29 13.07
C ASN A 264 15.06 5.92 11.88
N MET A 265 13.82 6.37 12.07
CA MET A 265 13.00 6.95 11.02
C MET A 265 12.92 8.46 11.19
N GLU A 266 13.05 9.18 10.08
CA GLU A 266 12.87 10.63 10.03
C GLU A 266 11.53 10.94 9.35
N ALA A 267 10.75 11.85 9.94
CA ALA A 267 9.44 12.22 9.44
C ALA A 267 9.59 13.03 8.15
N GLN A 268 9.02 12.54 7.04
CA GLN A 268 9.01 13.28 5.78
C GLN A 268 7.81 14.22 5.73
N ALA A 269 8.07 15.49 5.42
CA ALA A 269 7.01 16.42 5.06
C ALA A 269 6.61 16.19 3.59
N ILE A 270 5.31 16.05 3.34
CA ILE A 270 4.75 16.36 2.03
C ILE A 270 4.81 17.87 1.92
N SER A 271 5.86 18.38 1.28
CA SER A 271 5.83 19.72 0.73
C SER A 271 4.71 19.74 -0.32
N GLU A 272 3.79 20.69 -0.21
CA GLU A 272 2.78 20.98 -1.24
C GLU A 272 3.42 21.49 -2.54
N SER A 273 4.74 21.76 -2.55
CA SER A 273 5.52 21.95 -3.77
C SER A 273 7.02 21.97 -3.45
N PRO A 274 7.80 20.93 -3.79
CA PRO A 274 9.25 21.06 -3.86
C PRO A 274 9.63 20.91 -5.33
N ILE A 275 9.09 21.79 -6.17
CA ILE A 275 9.63 21.90 -7.51
C ILE A 275 11.01 22.52 -7.30
N GLU A 276 12.04 21.73 -7.51
CA GLU A 276 13.42 22.21 -7.39
C GLU A 276 13.83 22.72 -8.77
N GLU A 277 14.10 24.02 -8.85
CA GLU A 277 14.68 24.63 -10.04
C GLU A 277 16.10 24.09 -10.23
N ILE A 278 16.31 23.31 -11.28
CA ILE A 278 17.65 22.83 -11.65
C ILE A 278 18.34 23.90 -12.49
N SER A 279 17.66 24.40 -13.52
CA SER A 279 18.15 25.49 -14.35
C SER A 279 17.01 26.23 -15.06
N ILE A 280 17.19 27.53 -15.25
CA ILE A 280 16.34 28.35 -16.12
C ILE A 280 17.28 29.07 -17.08
N THR A 281 17.12 28.83 -18.38
CA THR A 281 18.00 29.38 -19.41
C THR A 281 17.18 30.00 -20.53
N GLU A 282 17.61 31.18 -20.99
CA GLU A 282 17.03 31.87 -22.13
C GLU A 282 17.85 31.53 -23.39
N GLU A 283 17.24 30.80 -24.32
CA GLU A 283 17.85 30.44 -25.60
C GLU A 283 17.13 31.19 -26.74
N GLY A 284 17.52 32.45 -26.95
CA GLY A 284 16.98 33.26 -28.04
C GLY A 284 15.55 33.73 -27.78
N SER A 285 14.56 33.16 -28.46
CA SER A 285 13.13 33.44 -28.24
C SER A 285 12.43 32.37 -27.39
N GLU A 286 13.17 31.44 -26.80
CA GLU A 286 12.62 30.39 -25.94
C GLU A 286 13.22 30.46 -24.54
N MET A 287 12.34 30.41 -23.53
CA MET A 287 12.70 30.19 -22.13
C MET A 287 12.61 28.69 -21.83
N VAL A 288 13.71 28.11 -21.36
CA VAL A 288 13.84 26.69 -21.04
C VAL A 288 13.93 26.53 -19.52
N TYR A 289 12.98 25.79 -18.95
CA TYR A 289 12.89 25.48 -17.52
C TYR A 289 13.21 24.01 -17.30
N GLU A 290 14.25 23.72 -16.53
CA GLU A 290 14.58 22.38 -16.07
C GLU A 290 14.17 22.27 -14.59
N LEU A 291 13.10 21.51 -14.34
CA LEU A 291 12.43 21.45 -13.04
C LEU A 291 12.39 20.01 -12.54
N SER A 292 12.78 19.82 -11.29
CA SER A 292 12.61 18.56 -10.56
C SER A 292 11.26 18.58 -9.87
N SER A 293 10.34 17.69 -10.24
CA SER A 293 9.03 17.58 -9.61
C SER A 293 8.78 16.15 -9.11
N PRO A 294 8.32 15.98 -7.86
CA PRO A 294 8.18 14.66 -7.27
C PRO A 294 6.93 13.93 -7.77
N GLY A 295 7.14 12.79 -8.46
CA GLY A 295 6.09 11.91 -8.96
C GLY A 295 5.51 10.93 -7.92
N PHE A 296 5.17 9.72 -8.34
CA PHE A 296 4.77 8.61 -7.47
C PHE A 296 5.88 8.23 -6.45
N MET A 297 7.14 8.21 -6.90
CA MET A 297 8.33 7.94 -6.09
C MET A 297 8.98 9.25 -5.63
N LYS A 298 8.37 9.95 -4.65
CA LYS A 298 8.85 11.27 -4.20
C LYS A 298 10.29 11.32 -3.68
N ALA A 299 10.87 10.20 -3.25
CA ALA A 299 12.28 10.11 -2.83
C ALA A 299 13.29 10.26 -3.99
N THR A 300 12.84 10.04 -5.22
CA THR A 300 13.61 10.20 -6.46
C THR A 300 12.72 10.94 -7.46
N PRO A 301 12.73 12.29 -7.46
CA PRO A 301 11.81 13.07 -8.27
C PRO A 301 12.05 12.87 -9.77
N ASN A 302 11.03 13.14 -10.57
CA ASN A 302 11.15 13.19 -12.02
C ASN A 302 11.71 14.55 -12.42
N VAL A 303 12.45 14.61 -13.52
CA VAL A 303 12.96 15.87 -14.08
C VAL A 303 12.26 16.14 -15.39
N TYR A 304 11.72 17.35 -15.50
CA TYR A 304 11.01 17.82 -16.69
C TYR A 304 11.74 19.03 -17.27
N ILE A 305 11.79 19.08 -18.61
CA ILE A 305 12.17 20.27 -19.36
C ILE A 305 10.89 20.85 -19.98
N ILE A 306 10.60 22.10 -19.68
CA ILE A 306 9.46 22.85 -20.22
C ILE A 306 10.01 24.04 -20.99
N LYS A 307 9.56 24.22 -22.23
CA LYS A 307 9.95 25.32 -23.10
C LYS A 307 8.77 26.25 -23.37
N ILE A 308 8.99 27.54 -23.21
CA ILE A 308 8.00 28.59 -23.45
C ILE A 308 8.58 29.56 -24.50
N ASP A 309 7.86 29.78 -25.58
CA ASP A 309 8.22 30.77 -26.60
C ASP A 309 7.75 32.17 -26.17
N THR A 310 8.70 33.10 -26.09
CA THR A 310 8.51 34.47 -25.61
C THR A 310 7.85 35.38 -26.65
N THR A 311 7.73 34.95 -27.90
CA THR A 311 7.06 35.72 -28.96
C THR A 311 5.59 35.39 -29.10
N THR A 312 5.20 34.16 -28.75
CA THR A 312 3.83 33.67 -28.86
C THR A 312 3.16 33.48 -27.51
N ASP A 313 3.91 33.59 -26.41
CA ASP A 313 3.47 33.26 -25.05
C ASP A 313 2.81 31.87 -24.99
N THR A 314 3.42 30.88 -25.63
CA THR A 314 2.93 29.49 -25.67
C THR A 314 3.99 28.49 -25.23
N ILE A 315 3.54 27.39 -24.61
CA ILE A 315 4.39 26.23 -24.33
C ILE A 315 4.71 25.53 -25.65
N THR A 316 5.99 25.41 -26.00
CA THR A 316 6.42 24.76 -27.25
C THR A 316 6.72 23.28 -27.08
N ASP A 317 7.20 22.88 -25.91
CA ASP A 317 7.67 21.52 -25.66
C ASP A 317 7.65 21.22 -24.15
N VAL A 318 7.24 20.00 -23.79
CA VAL A 318 7.35 19.47 -22.43
C VAL A 318 7.97 18.09 -22.56
N THR A 319 9.06 17.81 -21.87
CA THR A 319 9.71 16.50 -21.93
C THR A 319 10.14 16.03 -20.55
N CYS A 320 10.01 14.73 -20.28
CA CYS A 320 10.53 14.11 -19.06
C CYS A 320 11.92 13.54 -19.36
N THR A 321 12.98 14.14 -18.80
CA THR A 321 14.37 13.71 -19.04
C THR A 321 14.81 12.61 -18.09
N VAL A 322 14.36 12.68 -16.83
CA VAL A 322 14.63 11.65 -15.81
C VAL A 322 13.31 11.16 -15.27
N TYR A 323 13.02 9.89 -15.51
CA TYR A 323 11.84 9.22 -15.01
C TYR A 323 12.23 8.21 -13.92
N ASN A 324 11.77 8.47 -12.70
CA ASN A 324 12.12 7.70 -11.51
C ASN A 324 10.90 7.03 -10.85
N ASP A 325 9.72 7.21 -11.44
CA ASP A 325 8.49 6.56 -11.01
C ASP A 325 8.46 5.07 -11.39
N THR A 326 7.43 4.35 -10.94
CA THR A 326 7.32 2.91 -11.19
C THR A 326 7.02 2.66 -12.68
N PRO A 327 7.93 1.98 -13.41
CA PRO A 327 7.73 1.68 -14.83
C PRO A 327 6.42 0.92 -15.05
N GLY A 328 5.65 1.31 -16.06
CA GLY A 328 4.35 0.75 -16.42
C GLY A 328 3.12 1.41 -15.76
N TYR A 329 3.32 2.29 -14.77
CA TYR A 329 2.23 3.04 -14.11
C TYR A 329 2.20 4.49 -14.57
N GLY A 330 3.22 5.25 -14.18
CA GLY A 330 3.30 6.67 -14.47
C GLY A 330 3.74 6.97 -15.89
N ASP A 331 4.35 5.99 -16.58
CA ASP A 331 4.82 6.11 -17.97
C ASP A 331 3.70 6.61 -18.89
N LYS A 332 2.46 6.19 -18.62
CA LYS A 332 1.27 6.62 -19.36
C LYS A 332 1.05 8.13 -19.32
N ALA A 333 1.39 8.77 -18.21
CA ALA A 333 1.34 10.22 -18.11
C ALA A 333 2.46 10.90 -18.90
N THR A 334 3.59 10.22 -19.10
CA THR A 334 4.75 10.71 -19.83
C THR A 334 4.83 10.28 -21.30
N ASP A 335 3.83 9.54 -21.79
CA ASP A 335 3.74 9.15 -23.20
C ASP A 335 3.55 10.40 -24.09
N GLU A 336 4.10 10.38 -25.31
CA GLU A 336 4.02 11.50 -26.28
C GLU A 336 2.58 12.00 -26.50
N GLU A 337 1.59 11.10 -26.48
CA GLU A 337 0.16 11.46 -26.65
C GLU A 337 -0.39 12.30 -25.48
N ASN A 338 0.09 12.09 -24.26
CA ASN A 338 -0.41 12.79 -23.08
C ASN A 338 0.42 14.02 -22.73
N ILE A 339 1.73 13.99 -22.99
CA ILE A 339 2.62 15.13 -22.80
C ILE A 339 2.36 16.23 -23.84
N SER A 340 2.12 15.87 -25.11
CA SER A 340 1.86 16.87 -26.17
C SER A 340 0.58 17.69 -25.94
N LYS A 341 -0.29 17.28 -25.01
CA LYS A 341 -1.47 18.05 -24.61
C LYS A 341 -1.13 19.38 -23.92
N TYR A 342 0.08 19.49 -23.38
CA TYR A 342 0.57 20.73 -22.77
C TYR A 342 1.14 21.71 -23.82
N GLU A 343 1.45 21.23 -25.03
CA GLU A 343 1.94 22.08 -26.12
C GLU A 343 0.84 23.01 -26.66
N GLY A 344 1.20 24.23 -27.00
CA GLY A 344 0.28 25.24 -27.54
C GLY A 344 -0.64 25.90 -26.51
N ILE A 345 -0.50 25.57 -25.22
CA ILE A 345 -1.18 26.29 -24.14
C ILE A 345 -0.59 27.70 -24.05
N VAL A 346 -1.47 28.69 -24.11
CA VAL A 346 -1.11 30.11 -23.91
C VAL A 346 -0.89 30.36 -22.43
N VAL A 347 0.27 30.91 -22.06
CA VAL A 347 0.72 31.00 -20.66
C VAL A 347 0.28 32.27 -19.92
N THR A 348 -0.41 33.20 -20.60
CA THR A 348 -0.93 34.43 -19.97
C THR A 348 -2.19 34.16 -19.14
N ASP A 349 -2.19 34.64 -17.88
CA ASP A 349 -3.32 34.61 -16.94
C ASP A 349 -3.88 33.22 -16.56
N ILE A 350 -3.10 32.14 -16.72
CA ILE A 350 -3.49 30.81 -16.22
C ILE A 350 -2.86 30.52 -14.85
N THR A 351 -3.71 30.11 -13.90
CA THR A 351 -3.30 29.64 -12.56
C THR A 351 -3.36 28.12 -12.44
N GLU A 352 -4.02 27.45 -13.38
CA GLU A 352 -4.16 26.01 -13.44
C GLU A 352 -4.24 25.57 -14.90
N THR A 353 -3.58 24.46 -15.25
CA THR A 353 -3.67 23.88 -16.60
C THR A 353 -4.89 22.95 -16.71
N ASP A 354 -5.70 23.14 -17.75
CA ASP A 354 -6.90 22.32 -18.06
C ASP A 354 -6.51 21.03 -18.81
N VAL A 355 -5.53 20.29 -18.26
CA VAL A 355 -5.11 18.99 -18.78
C VAL A 355 -5.55 17.91 -17.81
N ASP A 356 -6.41 17.01 -18.31
CA ASP A 356 -6.93 15.90 -17.51
C ASP A 356 -5.83 14.93 -17.07
N ALA A 357 -5.87 14.55 -15.79
CA ALA A 357 -4.98 13.55 -15.25
C ALA A 357 -5.24 12.17 -15.90
N VAL A 358 -4.16 11.45 -16.22
CA VAL A 358 -4.26 10.15 -16.87
C VAL A 358 -4.69 9.09 -15.85
N SER A 359 -5.75 8.35 -16.19
CA SER A 359 -6.28 7.30 -15.32
C SER A 359 -5.22 6.23 -15.01
N GLY A 360 -4.91 6.07 -13.73
CA GLY A 360 -3.91 5.13 -13.22
C GLY A 360 -2.47 5.64 -13.21
N ALA A 361 -2.26 6.88 -13.66
CA ALA A 361 -1.01 7.62 -13.55
C ALA A 361 -1.20 8.97 -12.83
N THR A 362 -2.26 9.10 -12.01
CA THR A 362 -2.71 10.38 -11.44
C THR A 362 -1.62 11.13 -10.69
N LEU A 363 -0.77 10.44 -9.91
CA LEU A 363 0.31 11.09 -9.17
C LEU A 363 1.43 11.62 -10.08
N THR A 364 1.75 10.89 -11.15
CA THR A 364 2.71 11.34 -12.16
C THR A 364 2.12 12.45 -13.05
N SER A 365 0.82 12.37 -13.40
CA SER A 365 0.13 13.44 -14.11
C SER A 365 0.09 14.74 -13.32
N ASN A 366 -0.19 14.66 -12.01
CA ASN A 366 -0.13 15.83 -11.14
C ASN A 366 1.30 16.38 -11.04
N SER A 367 2.32 15.53 -10.99
CA SER A 367 3.72 15.98 -10.99
C SER A 367 4.10 16.78 -12.26
N ILE A 368 3.61 16.36 -13.44
CA ILE A 368 3.80 17.12 -14.69
C ILE A 368 3.05 18.45 -14.62
N LYS A 369 1.78 18.41 -14.19
CA LYS A 369 0.92 19.60 -14.04
C LYS A 369 1.55 20.64 -13.11
N ASP A 370 2.01 20.20 -11.93
CA ASP A 370 2.68 21.05 -10.94
C ASP A 370 3.93 21.70 -11.56
N ALA A 371 4.76 20.93 -12.31
CA ALA A 371 5.96 21.45 -12.97
C ALA A 371 5.64 22.51 -14.03
N VAL A 372 4.62 22.27 -14.85
CA VAL A 372 4.17 23.22 -15.88
C VAL A 372 3.62 24.49 -15.23
N GLU A 373 2.75 24.37 -14.23
CA GLU A 373 2.17 25.53 -13.53
C GLU A 373 3.24 26.39 -12.86
N TYR A 374 4.29 25.78 -12.33
CA TYR A 374 5.44 26.51 -11.79
C TYR A 374 6.21 27.28 -12.86
N ALA A 375 6.52 26.64 -14.00
CA ALA A 375 7.19 27.31 -15.11
C ALA A 375 6.36 28.51 -15.62
N VAL A 376 5.04 28.35 -15.71
CA VAL A 376 4.12 29.42 -16.14
C VAL A 376 4.04 30.53 -15.10
N ALA A 377 3.94 30.21 -13.81
CA ALA A 377 3.95 31.21 -12.75
C ALA A 377 5.26 32.01 -12.75
N HIS A 378 6.40 31.35 -12.87
CA HIS A 378 7.70 32.02 -12.94
C HIS A 378 7.83 32.88 -14.22
N TYR A 379 7.32 32.43 -15.37
CA TYR A 379 7.28 33.23 -16.59
C TYR A 379 6.46 34.52 -16.41
N ASN A 380 5.28 34.40 -15.82
CA ASN A 380 4.37 35.54 -15.58
C ASN A 380 4.89 36.51 -14.51
N GLU A 381 5.57 36.02 -13.46
CA GLU A 381 6.16 36.85 -12.40
C GLU A 381 7.47 37.54 -12.84
N GLY A 382 8.27 36.88 -13.68
CA GLY A 382 9.51 37.44 -14.24
C GLY A 382 9.31 38.43 -15.40
N GLY A 383 8.09 38.53 -15.94
CA GLY A 383 7.72 39.36 -17.09
C GLY A 383 7.06 40.70 -16.78
N GLN A 384 6.95 41.13 -15.52
CA GLN A 384 6.41 42.45 -15.13
C GLN A 384 7.47 43.50 -14.78
#